data_AF-A0A950WEY7-F1
#
_entry.id   AF-A0A950WEY7-F1
#
_cell.length_a   1.000
_cell.length_b   1.000
_cell.length_c   1.000
_cell.angle_alpha   90.00
_cell.angle_beta   90.00
_cell.angle_gamma   90.00
#
_symmetry.space_group_name_H-M   'P 1'
#
loop_
_entity.id
_entity.type
_entity.pdbx_description
1 polymer ?
#
loop_
_entity_poly.entity_id
_entity_poly.type
_entity_poly.pdbx_seq_one_letter_code
_entity_poly.pdbx_strand_id
1 'polypeptide(L)'
;MSHTPRISASSYSNTAPLVWSFLYGENHGKVEIILDNAPARSAELLDQDRVDAALVPVFAYQTISDLKLVPGVCVGAKERVRSVCLVTKGDELADVRSVALDVSSRTSAALVKILFREFLSAEPDYRDAQPDVGSMLAASDA
;
A
#
# COMPACT_ATOMS: atom_id res chain seq x y z
N MET A 1 7.62 -32.63 -13.02
CA MET A 1 7.83 -32.20 -11.62
C MET A 1 6.77 -31.15 -11.30
N SER A 2 6.06 -31.29 -10.19
CA SER A 2 5.04 -30.30 -9.78
C SER A 2 5.75 -29.01 -9.37
N HIS A 3 5.44 -27.91 -10.04
CA HIS A 3 5.88 -26.57 -9.62
C HIS A 3 5.12 -26.21 -8.34
N THR A 4 5.84 -25.92 -7.25
CA THR A 4 5.21 -25.39 -6.02
C THR A 4 4.94 -23.90 -6.25
N PRO A 5 3.68 -23.43 -6.20
CA PRO A 5 3.37 -22.02 -6.40
C PRO A 5 4.04 -21.14 -5.34
N ARG A 6 4.51 -19.97 -5.75
CA ARG A 6 5.18 -18.98 -4.92
C ARG A 6 4.30 -17.75 -4.84
N ILE A 7 3.99 -17.30 -3.62
CA ILE A 7 3.09 -16.17 -3.39
C ILE A 7 3.80 -15.14 -2.53
N SER A 8 3.79 -13.87 -2.96
CA SER A 8 4.32 -12.77 -2.16
C SER A 8 3.22 -11.96 -1.47
N ALA A 9 3.46 -11.59 -0.22
CA ALA A 9 2.58 -10.71 0.52
C ALA A 9 3.37 -9.78 1.44
N SER A 10 2.79 -8.61 1.71
CA SER A 10 3.31 -7.74 2.76
C SER A 10 3.16 -8.40 4.14
N SER A 11 4.09 -8.17 5.06
CA SER A 11 4.03 -8.59 6.46
C SER A 11 3.17 -7.68 7.36
N TYR A 12 2.39 -6.75 6.79
CA TYR A 12 1.47 -5.92 7.56
C TYR A 12 0.29 -6.71 8.13
N SER A 13 -0.28 -6.24 9.23
CA SER A 13 -1.40 -6.92 9.90
C SER A 13 -2.65 -7.05 9.01
N ASN A 14 -2.83 -6.16 8.04
CA ASN A 14 -3.99 -6.16 7.14
C ASN A 14 -3.96 -7.27 6.08
N THR A 15 -2.80 -7.89 5.83
CA THR A 15 -2.66 -9.05 4.93
C THR A 15 -2.74 -10.38 5.68
N ALA A 16 -2.52 -10.37 7.01
CA ALA A 16 -2.39 -11.57 7.83
C ALA A 16 -3.56 -12.56 7.65
N PRO A 17 -4.85 -12.14 7.60
CA PRO A 17 -5.95 -13.08 7.35
C PRO A 17 -5.89 -13.77 5.99
N LEU A 18 -5.34 -13.11 4.96
CA LEU A 18 -5.25 -13.65 3.61
C LEU A 18 -4.16 -14.73 3.48
N VAL A 19 -3.07 -14.59 4.24
CA VAL A 19 -1.95 -15.54 4.21
C VAL A 19 -2.01 -16.60 5.31
N TRP A 20 -2.89 -16.44 6.29
CA TRP A 20 -2.98 -17.32 7.47
C TRP A 20 -3.04 -18.80 7.12
N SER A 21 -3.89 -19.20 6.16
CA SER A 21 -4.09 -20.61 5.81
C SER A 21 -2.83 -21.26 5.24
N PHE A 22 -1.96 -20.48 4.60
CA PHE A 22 -0.69 -20.93 4.04
C PHE A 22 0.42 -21.00 5.09
N LEU A 23 0.36 -20.15 6.12
CA LEU A 23 1.36 -20.10 7.19
C LEU A 23 1.07 -21.08 8.33
N TYR A 24 -0.20 -21.24 8.70
CA TYR A 24 -0.60 -21.96 9.92
C TYR A 24 -1.81 -22.88 9.76
N GLY A 25 -2.41 -22.92 8.56
CA GLY A 25 -3.66 -23.64 8.32
C GLY A 25 -3.51 -24.83 7.37
N GLU A 26 -4.65 -25.23 6.81
CA GLU A 26 -4.79 -26.43 5.97
C GLU A 26 -4.04 -26.36 4.63
N ASN A 27 -3.52 -25.19 4.26
CA ASN A 27 -2.73 -24.99 3.05
C ASN A 27 -1.23 -24.87 3.33
N HIS A 28 -0.80 -25.11 4.56
CA HIS A 28 0.62 -25.13 4.91
C HIS A 28 1.40 -26.15 4.08
N GLY A 29 2.54 -25.72 3.53
CA GLY A 29 3.39 -26.53 2.66
C GLY A 29 2.88 -26.73 1.22
N LYS A 30 1.70 -26.19 0.86
CA LYS A 30 1.19 -26.26 -0.54
C LYS A 30 1.75 -25.16 -1.43
N VAL A 31 2.26 -24.09 -0.84
CA VAL A 31 2.83 -22.92 -1.52
C VAL A 31 4.07 -22.43 -0.77
N GLU A 32 4.97 -21.76 -1.47
CA GLU A 32 6.06 -20.98 -0.87
C GLU A 32 5.57 -19.56 -0.63
N ILE A 33 5.46 -19.14 0.63
CA ILE A 33 5.08 -17.77 0.99
C ILE A 33 6.34 -16.92 1.20
N ILE A 34 6.40 -15.78 0.50
CA ILE A 34 7.45 -14.77 0.66
C ILE A 34 6.82 -13.55 1.34
N LEU A 35 7.20 -13.29 2.59
CA LEU A 35 6.76 -12.12 3.34
C LEU A 35 7.84 -11.04 3.35
N ASP A 36 7.44 -9.80 3.09
CA ASP A 36 8.32 -8.63 3.13
C ASP A 36 7.59 -7.44 3.77
N ASN A 37 8.30 -6.55 4.45
CA ASN A 37 7.69 -5.36 5.06
C ASN A 37 7.37 -4.25 4.04
N ALA A 38 7.96 -4.30 2.85
CA ALA A 38 7.71 -3.35 1.78
C ALA A 38 6.70 -3.92 0.76
N PRO A 39 5.47 -3.40 0.66
CA PRO A 39 4.49 -3.86 -0.34
C PRO A 39 4.96 -3.69 -1.79
N ALA A 40 5.86 -2.73 -2.03
CA ALA A 40 6.49 -2.55 -3.34
C ALA A 40 7.30 -3.78 -3.76
N ARG A 41 7.90 -4.51 -2.80
CA ARG A 41 8.68 -5.71 -3.08
C ARG A 41 7.83 -6.81 -3.69
N SER A 42 6.60 -6.97 -3.22
CA SER A 42 5.63 -7.93 -3.79
C SER A 42 5.37 -7.64 -5.28
N ALA A 43 5.27 -6.36 -5.65
CA ALA A 43 5.07 -5.93 -7.02
C ALA A 43 6.30 -6.20 -7.89
N GLU A 44 7.51 -5.89 -7.39
CA GLU A 44 8.78 -6.17 -8.08
C GLU A 44 8.98 -7.66 -8.33
N LEU A 45 8.68 -8.50 -7.34
CA LEU A 45 8.81 -9.96 -7.49
C LEU A 45 7.84 -10.50 -8.55
N LEU A 46 6.64 -9.92 -8.64
CA LEU A 46 5.66 -10.31 -9.65
C LEU A 46 6.08 -9.86 -11.05
N ASP A 47 6.55 -8.62 -11.19
CA ASP A 47 7.06 -8.05 -12.45
C ASP A 47 8.29 -8.79 -13.01
N GLN A 48 9.09 -9.39 -12.12
CA GLN A 48 10.29 -10.16 -12.47
C GLN A 48 10.03 -11.68 -12.63
N ASP A 49 8.76 -12.11 -12.68
CA ASP A 49 8.35 -13.53 -12.74
C ASP A 49 8.98 -14.39 -11.62
N ARG A 50 9.25 -13.79 -10.45
CA ARG A 50 9.84 -14.48 -9.29
C ARG A 50 8.81 -15.17 -8.40
N VAL A 51 7.54 -14.79 -8.56
CA VAL A 51 6.36 -15.34 -7.87
C VAL A 51 5.19 -15.47 -8.84
N ASP A 52 4.28 -16.40 -8.57
CA ASP A 52 3.09 -16.64 -9.42
C ASP A 52 1.92 -15.71 -9.07
N ALA A 53 1.87 -15.23 -7.83
CA ALA A 53 0.84 -14.31 -7.36
C ALA A 53 1.40 -13.40 -6.26
N ALA A 54 0.84 -12.20 -6.14
CA ALA A 54 1.25 -11.28 -5.10
C ALA A 54 0.12 -10.35 -4.62
N LEU A 55 0.17 -9.94 -3.36
CA LEU A 55 -0.57 -8.77 -2.90
C LEU A 55 0.15 -7.50 -3.35
N VAL A 56 -0.41 -6.85 -4.38
CA VAL A 56 0.19 -5.70 -5.05
C VAL A 56 -0.56 -4.42 -4.69
N PRO A 57 0.14 -3.32 -4.32
CA PRO A 57 -0.50 -2.02 -4.16
C PRO A 57 -1.18 -1.57 -5.46
N VAL A 58 -2.39 -1.00 -5.36
CA VAL A 58 -3.16 -0.55 -6.54
C VAL A 58 -2.41 0.41 -7.45
N PHE A 59 -1.51 1.22 -6.89
CA PHE A 59 -0.64 2.08 -7.69
C PHE A 59 0.34 1.27 -8.56
N ALA A 60 0.99 0.24 -7.99
CA ALA A 60 1.95 -0.59 -8.71
C ALA A 60 1.27 -1.54 -9.71
N TYR A 61 0.02 -1.95 -9.46
CA TYR A 61 -0.75 -2.72 -10.43
C TYR A 61 -0.90 -1.99 -11.77
N GLN A 62 -0.99 -0.65 -11.77
CA GLN A 62 -1.13 0.14 -12.99
C GLN A 62 0.18 0.25 -13.79
N THR A 63 1.32 -0.11 -13.20
CA THR A 63 2.64 0.02 -13.85
C THR A 63 3.17 -1.29 -14.43
N ILE A 64 2.57 -2.43 -14.07
CA ILE A 64 3.00 -3.76 -14.51
C ILE A 64 2.06 -4.23 -15.61
N SER A 65 2.63 -4.69 -16.73
CA SER A 65 1.86 -5.17 -17.88
C SER A 65 1.36 -6.60 -17.67
N ASP A 66 0.28 -6.97 -18.37
CA ASP A 66 -0.23 -8.35 -18.45
C ASP A 66 -0.65 -9.02 -17.12
N LEU A 67 -0.91 -8.23 -16.07
CA LEU A 67 -1.42 -8.76 -14.81
C LEU A 67 -2.92 -9.09 -14.87
N LYS A 68 -3.31 -10.10 -14.08
CA LYS A 68 -4.71 -10.47 -13.84
C LYS A 68 -5.03 -10.34 -12.36
N LEU A 69 -6.19 -9.75 -12.07
CA LEU A 69 -6.71 -9.67 -10.70
C LEU A 69 -7.43 -10.96 -10.32
N VAL A 70 -7.17 -11.45 -9.11
CA VAL A 70 -7.95 -12.54 -8.52
C VAL A 70 -9.29 -11.96 -8.04
N PRO A 71 -10.43 -12.44 -8.56
CA PRO A 71 -11.73 -11.88 -8.20
C PRO A 71 -12.10 -12.23 -6.75
N GLY A 72 -12.85 -11.35 -6.10
CA GLY A 72 -13.43 -11.60 -4.77
C GLY A 72 -12.47 -11.47 -3.60
N VAL A 73 -11.23 -11.03 -3.82
CA VAL A 73 -10.24 -10.83 -2.75
C VAL A 73 -9.45 -9.53 -2.95
N CYS A 74 -9.33 -8.73 -1.90
CA CYS A 74 -8.45 -7.56 -1.86
C CYS A 74 -8.20 -7.13 -0.41
N VAL A 75 -7.21 -6.25 -0.21
CA VAL A 75 -7.09 -5.45 1.01
C VAL A 75 -7.67 -4.07 0.71
N GLY A 76 -8.82 -3.76 1.31
CA GLY A 76 -9.52 -2.50 1.10
C GLY A 76 -10.57 -2.26 2.17
N ALA A 77 -11.13 -1.06 2.17
CA ALA A 77 -12.22 -0.66 3.07
C ALA A 77 -13.32 0.04 2.26
N LYS A 78 -14.59 -0.17 2.64
CA LYS A 78 -15.72 0.53 2.02
C LYS A 78 -15.84 1.99 2.50
N GLU A 79 -15.40 2.25 3.72
CA GLU A 79 -15.53 3.56 4.38
C GLU A 79 -14.20 3.92 5.03
N ARG A 80 -14.05 3.70 6.35
CA ARG A 80 -12.87 4.10 7.11
C ARG A 80 -11.83 2.99 7.19
N VAL A 81 -10.57 3.36 6.98
CA VAL A 81 -9.38 2.57 7.36
C VAL A 81 -8.64 3.29 8.50
N ARG A 82 -8.01 2.55 9.41
CA ARG A 82 -7.28 3.12 10.56
C ARG A 82 -5.77 3.23 10.33
N SER A 83 -5.27 2.62 9.26
CA SER A 83 -3.83 2.50 8.95
C SER A 83 -3.37 3.42 7.82
N VAL A 84 -4.25 4.26 7.27
CA VAL A 84 -3.91 5.28 6.27
C VAL A 84 -4.52 6.58 6.76
N CYS A 85 -3.67 7.50 7.18
CA CYS A 85 -4.08 8.73 7.87
C CYS A 85 -3.38 9.93 7.21
N LEU A 86 -4.14 11.01 7.05
CA LEU A 86 -3.61 12.36 6.85
C LEU A 86 -3.75 13.09 8.19
N VAL A 87 -2.66 13.65 8.70
CA VAL A 87 -2.61 14.26 10.04
C VAL A 87 -2.30 15.74 9.85
N THR A 88 -3.02 16.64 10.51
CA THR A 88 -2.75 18.08 10.46
C THR A 88 -2.35 18.61 11.84
N LYS A 89 -1.81 19.83 11.89
CA LYS A 89 -1.51 20.55 13.15
C LYS A 89 -2.75 21.10 13.87
N GLY A 90 -3.95 20.79 13.41
CA GLY A 90 -5.20 21.38 13.86
C GLY A 90 -5.85 22.30 12.84
N ASP A 91 -5.20 22.51 11.69
CA ASP A 91 -5.79 23.22 10.56
C ASP A 91 -6.86 22.37 9.87
N GLU A 92 -7.88 23.04 9.35
CA GLU A 92 -8.84 22.46 8.42
C GLU A 92 -8.13 22.10 7.11
N LEU A 93 -8.56 21.01 6.45
CA LEU A 93 -7.89 20.54 5.23
C LEU A 93 -7.89 21.58 4.09
N ALA A 94 -8.86 22.49 4.08
CA ALA A 94 -8.94 23.57 3.10
C ALA A 94 -7.81 24.62 3.25
N ASP A 95 -7.20 24.72 4.43
CA ASP A 95 -6.16 25.71 4.74
C ASP A 95 -4.74 25.14 4.64
N VAL A 96 -4.60 23.82 4.44
CA VAL A 96 -3.31 23.13 4.29
C VAL A 96 -2.61 23.59 3.01
N ARG A 97 -1.37 24.09 3.12
CA ARG A 97 -0.57 24.58 2.00
C ARG A 97 0.62 23.69 1.66
N SER A 98 1.01 22.80 2.58
CA SER A 98 2.11 21.86 2.39
C SER A 98 1.79 20.51 3.00
N VAL A 99 2.15 19.44 2.30
CA VAL A 99 1.89 18.05 2.74
C VAL A 99 3.15 17.20 2.62
N ALA A 100 3.56 16.58 3.71
CA ALA A 100 4.59 15.55 3.76
C ALA A 100 4.00 14.19 3.36
N LEU A 101 4.61 13.52 2.39
CA LEU A 101 4.17 12.24 1.85
C LEU A 101 5.15 11.13 2.26
N ASP A 102 4.61 10.10 2.89
CA ASP A 102 5.38 8.91 3.28
C ASP A 102 5.88 8.15 2.04
N VAL A 103 7.20 8.11 1.87
CA VAL A 103 7.87 7.41 0.75
C VAL A 103 7.61 5.90 0.73
N SER A 104 7.20 5.31 1.85
CA SER A 104 6.90 3.88 1.94
C SER A 104 5.57 3.51 1.25
N SER A 105 4.71 4.48 0.94
CA SER A 105 3.37 4.22 0.38
C SER A 105 2.98 5.16 -0.76
N ARG A 106 3.34 4.76 -1.98
CA ARG A 106 2.93 5.44 -3.22
C ARG A 106 1.41 5.51 -3.41
N THR A 107 0.68 4.50 -2.94
CA THR A 107 -0.79 4.46 -3.03
C THR A 107 -1.46 5.56 -2.21
N SER A 108 -1.09 5.70 -0.93
CA SER A 108 -1.68 6.73 -0.07
C SER A 108 -1.24 8.13 -0.49
N ALA A 109 0.01 8.29 -0.94
CA ALA A 109 0.49 9.54 -1.49
C ALA A 109 -0.33 9.99 -2.72
N ALA A 110 -0.62 9.07 -3.64
CA ALA A 110 -1.49 9.35 -4.79
C ALA A 110 -2.92 9.69 -4.36
N LEU A 111 -3.48 8.96 -3.39
CA LEU A 111 -4.82 9.23 -2.87
C LEU A 111 -4.93 10.63 -2.26
N VAL A 112 -3.95 11.06 -1.47
CA VAL A 112 -3.92 12.43 -0.90
C VAL A 112 -3.95 13.48 -2.00
N LYS A 113 -3.13 13.33 -3.04
CA LYS A 113 -3.13 14.25 -4.19
C LYS A 113 -4.49 14.33 -4.89
N ILE A 114 -5.15 13.18 -5.09
CA ILE A 114 -6.50 13.12 -5.65
C ILE A 114 -7.51 13.82 -4.74
N LEU A 115 -7.45 13.60 -3.42
CA LEU A 115 -8.36 14.22 -2.47
C LEU A 115 -8.26 15.75 -2.50
N PHE A 116 -7.05 16.31 -2.44
CA PHE A 116 -6.83 17.75 -2.49
C PHE A 116 -7.32 18.36 -3.82
N ARG A 117 -6.95 17.75 -4.93
CA ARG A 117 -7.31 18.25 -6.26
C ARG A 117 -8.80 18.15 -6.54
N GLU A 118 -9.38 16.96 -6.38
CA GLU A 118 -10.73 16.67 -6.88
C GLU A 118 -11.84 17.03 -5.88
N PHE A 119 -11.54 17.08 -4.57
CA PHE A 119 -12.55 17.32 -3.54
C PHE A 119 -12.35 18.63 -2.78
N LEU A 120 -11.12 19.14 -2.71
CA LEU A 120 -10.83 20.42 -2.04
C LEU A 120 -10.49 21.55 -3.03
N SER A 121 -10.34 21.24 -4.32
CA SER A 121 -9.92 22.21 -5.35
C SER A 121 -8.64 22.97 -4.96
N ALA A 122 -7.70 22.27 -4.32
CA ALA A 122 -6.45 22.81 -3.81
C ALA A 122 -5.25 21.97 -4.30
N GLU A 123 -4.09 22.61 -4.38
CA GLU A 123 -2.82 21.96 -4.77
C GLU A 123 -1.70 22.44 -3.82
N PRO A 124 -1.57 21.83 -2.63
CA PRO A 124 -0.50 22.14 -1.70
C PRO A 124 0.87 21.67 -2.21
N ASP A 125 1.93 22.23 -1.65
CA ASP A 125 3.30 21.79 -1.90
C ASP A 125 3.53 20.40 -1.30
N TYR A 126 3.72 19.39 -2.15
CA TYR A 126 4.00 18.02 -1.73
C TYR A 126 5.49 17.79 -1.53
N ARG A 127 5.88 17.17 -0.42
CA ARG A 127 7.28 16.82 -0.11
C ARG A 127 7.39 15.39 0.38
N ASP A 128 8.31 14.63 -0.18
CA ASP A 128 8.57 13.28 0.29
C ASP A 128 9.24 13.29 1.67
N ALA A 129 8.84 12.37 2.55
CA ALA A 129 9.36 12.24 3.91
C ALA A 129 9.41 10.78 4.36
N GLN A 130 10.28 10.49 5.33
CA GLN A 130 10.24 9.24 6.07
C GLN A 130 9.00 9.21 6.98
N PRO A 131 8.45 8.02 7.31
CA PRO A 131 7.23 7.87 8.11
C PRO A 131 7.45 8.21 9.60
N ASP A 132 7.74 9.47 9.89
CA ASP A 132 7.87 10.03 11.24
C ASP A 132 6.99 11.28 11.34
N VAL A 133 5.83 11.13 11.98
CA VAL A 133 4.80 12.17 12.06
C VAL A 133 5.35 13.47 12.68
N GLY A 134 6.25 13.38 13.65
CA GLY A 134 6.83 14.55 14.31
C GLY A 134 7.64 15.43 13.36
N SER A 135 8.57 14.83 12.62
CA SER A 135 9.39 15.55 11.64
C SER A 135 8.60 15.97 10.41
N MET A 136 7.64 15.16 9.96
CA MET A 136 6.73 15.50 8.87
C MET A 136 5.95 16.78 9.18
N LEU A 137 5.33 16.84 10.36
CA LEU A 137 4.61 18.04 10.80
C LEU A 137 5.57 19.18 11.15
N ALA A 138 6.82 18.94 11.57
CA ALA A 138 7.76 20.06 11.75
C ALA A 138 8.05 20.81 10.43
N ALA A 139 7.98 20.12 9.29
CA ALA A 139 8.34 20.66 7.97
C ALA A 139 7.15 21.02 7.05
N SER A 140 5.94 20.52 7.34
CA SER A 140 4.72 20.70 6.54
C SER A 140 3.48 20.91 7.41
N ASP A 141 2.37 21.33 6.82
CA ASP A 141 1.11 21.54 7.54
C ASP A 141 0.37 20.22 7.82
N ALA A 142 0.54 19.25 6.91
CA ALA A 142 0.02 17.89 7.01
C ALA A 142 1.03 16.81 6.56
#